data_AF-A0A538Q4F0-F1
#
_entry.id   AF-A0A538Q4F0-F1
#
_cell.length_a   1.000
_cell.length_b   1.000
_cell.length_c   1.000
_cell.angle_alpha   90.00
_cell.angle_beta   90.00
_cell.angle_gamma   90.00
#
_symmetry.space_group_name_H-M   'P 1'
#
loop_
_entity.id
_entity.type
_entity.pdbx_description
1 polymer ?
#
loop_
_entity_poly.entity_id
_entity_poly.type
_entity_poly.pdbx_seq_one_letter_code
_entity_poly.pdbx_strand_id
1 'polypeptide(L)'
;MKDHPPETKADAAIEPPSARKPQPELAVPRASSEPDLESRIKLRRAELKGKLGELRAEASLEVVQAADKLKARLSELAHILKEGVVDGWASLGDTVKHKLERWLSESERSLSSHDLSGKNGRS
;
A
#
# COMPACT_ATOMS: atom_id res chain seq x y z
N MET A 1 78.54 10.02 4.28
CA MET A 1 78.12 10.68 3.02
C MET A 1 76.74 11.26 3.32
N LYS A 2 76.65 12.54 3.67
CA LYS A 2 76.38 13.66 2.75
C LYS A 2 75.13 13.38 1.90
N ASP A 3 74.00 13.96 2.27
CA ASP A 3 73.46 15.08 1.49
C ASP A 3 72.69 16.08 2.38
N HIS A 4 72.62 17.32 1.92
CA HIS A 4 72.48 18.55 2.66
C HIS A 4 71.01 19.03 2.83
N PRO A 5 70.69 19.86 3.85
CA PRO A 5 69.55 20.80 3.88
C PRO A 5 69.88 22.00 2.94
N PRO A 6 69.00 22.97 2.56
CA PRO A 6 68.11 23.71 3.48
C PRO A 6 66.86 24.41 2.84
N GLU A 7 66.19 25.22 3.67
CA GLU A 7 65.41 26.42 3.30
C GLU A 7 63.98 26.28 2.75
N THR A 8 63.01 27.19 2.98
CA THR A 8 62.81 28.34 3.88
C THR A 8 61.35 28.77 3.63
N LYS A 9 60.69 29.30 4.68
CA LYS A 9 59.46 30.13 4.71
C LYS A 9 58.11 29.43 4.94
N ALA A 10 57.61 29.73 6.13
CA ALA A 10 56.19 29.90 6.41
C ALA A 10 55.56 30.93 5.46
N ASP A 11 54.43 30.57 4.86
CA ASP A 11 53.42 31.55 4.44
C ASP A 11 52.02 30.91 4.49
N ALA A 12 51.13 31.61 5.20
CA ALA A 12 49.68 31.66 5.09
C ALA A 12 48.84 30.36 5.02
N ALA A 13 48.22 30.05 6.17
CA ALA A 13 46.78 29.76 6.34
C ALA A 13 46.03 29.00 5.23
N ILE A 14 45.81 27.69 5.42
CA ILE A 14 44.54 27.02 5.09
C ILE A 14 44.28 25.96 6.18
N GLU A 15 43.16 26.11 6.91
CA GLU A 15 42.65 25.10 7.84
C GLU A 15 42.42 23.75 7.16
N PRO A 16 42.63 22.60 7.83
CA PRO A 16 42.19 21.32 7.30
C PRO A 16 40.71 21.09 7.66
N PRO A 17 39.77 20.98 6.70
CA PRO A 17 38.52 20.31 7.02
C PRO A 17 38.84 18.82 7.08
N SER A 18 38.97 18.38 8.33
CA SER A 18 38.92 17.00 8.82
C SER A 18 38.37 16.00 7.80
N ALA A 19 39.16 14.93 7.63
CA ALA A 19 38.82 13.67 6.99
C ALA A 19 37.31 13.41 7.00
N ARG A 20 36.76 13.37 5.79
CA ARG A 20 35.39 12.98 5.44
C ARG A 20 34.95 11.80 6.32
N LYS A 21 33.94 12.05 7.17
CA LYS A 21 33.17 11.00 7.81
C LYS A 21 32.67 10.04 6.72
N PRO A 22 32.72 8.70 6.93
CA PRO A 22 31.93 7.80 6.10
C PRO A 22 30.46 8.17 6.33
N GLN A 23 29.87 8.92 5.40
CA GLN A 23 28.41 8.97 5.30
C GLN A 23 27.98 7.54 5.00
N PRO A 24 27.19 6.89 5.88
CA PRO A 24 26.46 5.73 5.46
C PRO A 24 25.52 6.25 4.37
N GLU A 25 25.80 5.80 3.16
CA GLU A 25 24.91 5.73 2.04
C GLU A 25 23.46 5.71 2.55
N LEU A 26 22.71 6.77 2.22
CA LEU A 26 21.27 6.78 2.33
C LEU A 26 20.78 5.62 1.44
N ALA A 27 20.73 4.43 2.02
CA ALA A 27 19.96 3.31 1.51
C ALA A 27 18.51 3.76 1.57
N VAL A 28 18.08 4.52 0.57
CA VAL A 28 16.67 4.75 0.30
C VAL A 28 16.15 3.35 0.02
N PRO A 29 15.36 2.73 0.90
CA PRO A 29 14.70 1.50 0.51
C PRO A 29 13.73 1.97 -0.55
N ARG A 30 14.08 1.74 -1.82
CA ARG A 30 13.11 1.59 -2.90
C ARG A 30 12.32 0.33 -2.59
N ALA A 31 11.57 0.33 -1.49
CA ALA A 31 10.36 -0.44 -1.42
C ALA A 31 9.50 0.17 -2.50
N SER A 32 9.39 -0.51 -3.65
CA SER A 32 8.30 -0.27 -4.58
C SER A 32 7.03 -0.22 -3.75
N SER A 33 6.51 1.00 -3.51
CA SER A 33 5.43 1.26 -2.57
C SER A 33 4.10 0.80 -3.17
N GLU A 34 4.00 -0.47 -3.51
CA GLU A 34 2.69 -1.10 -3.48
C GLU A 34 2.18 -0.98 -2.04
N PRO A 35 1.00 -0.40 -1.81
CA PRO A 35 0.46 -0.28 -0.48
C PRO A 35 0.39 -1.67 0.15
N ASP A 36 0.77 -1.75 1.43
CA ASP A 36 0.72 -3.01 2.19
C ASP A 36 -0.64 -3.70 2.01
N LEU A 37 -0.66 -5.02 2.01
CA LEU A 37 -1.89 -5.80 1.83
C LEU A 37 -2.98 -5.36 2.81
N GLU A 38 -2.62 -5.05 4.05
CA GLU A 38 -3.52 -4.47 5.04
C GLU A 38 -4.17 -3.17 4.53
N SER A 39 -3.34 -2.26 4.00
CA SER A 39 -3.80 -0.96 3.50
C SER A 39 -4.71 -1.12 2.29
N ARG A 40 -4.38 -2.02 1.36
CA ARG A 40 -5.20 -2.35 0.19
C ARG A 40 -6.57 -2.92 0.61
N ILE A 41 -6.58 -3.85 1.55
CA ILE A 41 -7.81 -4.44 2.09
C ILE A 41 -8.65 -3.39 2.81
N LYS A 42 -8.05 -2.55 3.66
CA LYS A 42 -8.75 -1.47 4.37
C LYS A 42 -9.38 -0.47 3.40
N LEU A 43 -8.62 -0.02 2.40
CA LEU A 43 -9.10 0.88 1.36
C LEU A 43 -10.29 0.27 0.63
N ARG A 44 -10.13 -0.94 0.11
CA ARG A 44 -11.18 -1.62 -0.67
C ARG A 44 -12.43 -1.87 0.17
N ARG A 45 -12.28 -2.26 1.43
CA ARG A 45 -13.39 -2.42 2.38
C ARG A 45 -14.13 -1.10 2.61
N ALA A 46 -13.42 0.02 2.73
CA ALA A 46 -14.02 1.34 2.89
C ALA A 46 -14.82 1.74 1.65
N GLU A 47 -14.28 1.53 0.45
CA GLU A 47 -14.98 1.79 -0.81
C GLU A 47 -16.26 0.95 -0.95
N LEU A 48 -16.20 -0.36 -0.65
CA LEU A 48 -17.39 -1.23 -0.68
C LEU A 48 -18.47 -0.75 0.30
N LYS A 49 -18.08 -0.30 1.50
CA LYS A 49 -19.02 0.29 2.47
C LYS A 49 -19.59 1.62 1.99
N GLY A 50 -18.78 2.46 1.36
CA GLY A 50 -19.22 3.72 0.74
C GLY A 50 -20.32 3.46 -0.28
N LYS A 51 -20.05 2.57 -1.25
CA LYS A 51 -21.04 2.17 -2.26
C LYS A 51 -22.30 1.55 -1.65
N LEU A 52 -22.16 0.76 -0.59
CA LEU A 52 -23.33 0.23 0.13
C LEU A 52 -24.18 1.36 0.74
N GLY A 53 -23.55 2.41 1.25
CA GLY A 53 -24.23 3.60 1.76
C GLY A 53 -24.96 4.36 0.66
N GLU A 54 -24.34 4.53 -0.50
CA GLU A 54 -24.95 5.16 -1.68
C GLU A 54 -26.16 4.37 -2.17
N LEU A 55 -26.03 3.05 -2.29
CA LEU A 55 -27.11 2.15 -2.70
C LEU A 55 -28.27 2.11 -1.70
N ARG A 56 -28.04 2.40 -0.42
CA ARG A 56 -29.12 2.42 0.59
C ARG A 56 -30.08 3.58 0.39
N ALA A 57 -29.66 4.64 -0.31
CA ALA A 57 -30.51 5.77 -0.64
C ALA A 57 -31.49 5.46 -1.79
N GLU A 58 -31.27 4.38 -2.55
CA GLU A 58 -32.03 4.06 -3.75
C GLU A 58 -32.77 2.72 -3.60
N ALA A 59 -34.10 2.74 -3.75
CA ALA A 59 -34.98 1.61 -3.42
C ALA A 59 -35.36 0.76 -4.65
N SER A 60 -34.45 0.59 -5.62
CA SER A 60 -34.70 -0.27 -6.79
C SER A 60 -34.31 -1.72 -6.52
N LEU A 61 -35.02 -2.67 -7.13
CA LEU A 61 -34.77 -4.11 -6.93
C LEU A 61 -33.36 -4.52 -7.42
N GLU A 62 -32.86 -3.86 -8.46
CA GLU A 62 -31.49 -4.03 -8.96
C GLU A 62 -30.45 -3.52 -7.94
N VAL A 63 -30.73 -2.39 -7.30
CA VAL A 63 -29.89 -1.81 -6.24
C VAL A 63 -29.87 -2.71 -5.00
N VAL A 64 -31.00 -3.32 -4.63
CA VAL A 64 -31.07 -4.29 -3.52
C VAL A 64 -30.19 -5.51 -3.80
N GLN A 65 -30.25 -6.06 -5.03
CA GLN A 65 -29.40 -7.19 -5.42
C GLN A 65 -27.92 -6.81 -5.47
N ALA A 66 -27.58 -5.62 -5.96
CA ALA A 66 -26.21 -5.11 -5.94
C ALA A 66 -25.71 -4.94 -4.50
N ALA A 67 -26.52 -4.35 -3.62
CA ALA A 67 -26.20 -4.17 -2.21
C ALA A 67 -26.00 -5.51 -1.49
N ASP A 68 -26.82 -6.53 -1.79
CA ASP A 68 -26.65 -7.86 -1.22
C ASP A 68 -25.33 -8.52 -1.63
N LYS A 69 -24.96 -8.41 -2.91
CA LYS A 69 -23.65 -8.85 -3.42
C LYS A 69 -22.49 -8.14 -2.71
N LEU A 70 -22.60 -6.83 -2.47
CA LEU A 70 -21.58 -6.07 -1.72
C LEU A 70 -21.50 -6.52 -0.25
N LYS A 71 -22.63 -6.81 0.41
CA LYS A 71 -22.65 -7.36 1.78
C LYS A 71 -22.03 -8.74 1.85
N ALA A 72 -22.32 -9.61 0.88
CA ALA A 72 -21.73 -10.95 0.81
C ALA A 72 -20.20 -10.86 0.72
N ARG A 73 -19.66 -9.96 -0.12
CA ARG A 73 -18.21 -9.73 -0.22
C ARG A 73 -17.59 -9.17 1.05
N LEU A 74 -18.27 -8.25 1.73
CA LEU A 74 -17.82 -7.74 3.03
C LEU A 74 -17.84 -8.82 4.12
N SER A 75 -18.81 -9.74 4.06
CA SER A 75 -18.93 -10.87 4.99
C SER A 75 -17.83 -11.92 4.74
N GLU A 76 -17.54 -12.21 3.48
CA GLU A 76 -16.42 -13.06 3.07
C GLU A 76 -15.08 -12.50 3.59
N LEU A 77 -14.83 -11.20 3.40
CA LEU A 77 -13.63 -10.56 3.96
C LEU A 77 -13.57 -10.70 5.48
N ALA A 78 -14.67 -10.42 6.17
CA ALA A 78 -14.73 -10.53 7.63
C ALA A 78 -14.42 -11.95 8.11
N HIS A 79 -14.85 -12.97 7.35
CA HIS A 79 -14.53 -14.36 7.62
C HIS A 79 -13.04 -14.64 7.46
N ILE A 80 -12.43 -14.23 6.32
CA ILE A 80 -11.00 -14.42 6.07
C ILE A 80 -10.16 -13.73 7.16
N LEU A 81 -10.52 -12.51 7.55
CA LEU A 81 -9.82 -11.78 8.62
C LEU A 81 -9.96 -12.47 9.98
N LYS A 82 -11.14 -13.01 10.29
CA LYS A 82 -11.38 -13.74 11.54
C LYS A 82 -10.60 -15.04 11.63
N GLU A 83 -10.45 -15.75 10.51
CA GLU A 83 -9.71 -17.02 10.48
C GLU A 83 -8.20 -16.81 10.47
N GLY A 84 -7.72 -15.75 9.82
CA GLY A 84 -6.32 -15.65 9.40
C GLY A 84 -5.53 -14.44 9.87
N VAL A 85 -6.17 -13.46 10.52
CA VAL A 85 -5.51 -12.22 11.00
C VAL A 85 -5.75 -12.05 12.51
N VAL A 86 -5.85 -13.16 13.25
CA VAL A 86 -6.05 -13.16 14.71
C VAL A 86 -4.82 -12.62 15.43
N ASP A 87 -3.63 -13.07 15.03
CA ASP A 87 -2.34 -12.63 15.59
C ASP A 87 -1.78 -11.36 14.92
N GLY A 88 -2.57 -10.73 14.04
CA GLY A 88 -2.20 -9.52 13.32
C GLY A 88 -1.58 -9.77 11.94
N TRP A 89 -1.41 -8.69 11.18
CA TRP A 89 -1.00 -8.73 9.77
C TRP A 89 0.43 -9.24 9.54
N ALA A 90 1.29 -9.13 10.55
CA ALA A 90 2.66 -9.63 10.49
C ALA A 90 2.78 -11.16 10.56
N SER A 91 1.76 -11.84 11.09
CA SER A 91 1.73 -13.30 11.27
C SER A 91 0.78 -13.99 10.29
N LEU A 92 0.49 -13.35 9.16
CA LEU A 92 -0.38 -13.88 8.13
C LEU A 92 0.25 -15.12 7.46
N GLY A 93 -0.44 -16.25 7.49
CA GLY A 93 -0.05 -17.41 6.70
C GLY A 93 -0.26 -17.18 5.21
N ASP A 94 0.59 -17.78 4.35
CA ASP A 94 0.50 -17.69 2.89
C ASP A 94 -0.90 -18.02 2.35
N THR A 95 -1.58 -19.00 2.95
CA THR A 95 -2.96 -19.35 2.57
C THR A 95 -3.94 -18.19 2.75
N VAL A 96 -3.84 -17.47 3.87
CA VAL A 96 -4.71 -16.32 4.17
C VAL A 96 -4.34 -15.16 3.25
N LYS A 97 -3.04 -14.96 3.01
CA LYS A 97 -2.52 -13.93 2.11
C LYS A 97 -3.10 -14.12 0.71
N HIS A 98 -3.00 -15.33 0.15
CA HIS A 98 -3.58 -15.65 -1.16
C HIS A 98 -5.10 -15.49 -1.20
N LYS A 99 -5.82 -15.86 -0.13
CA LYS A 99 -7.27 -15.61 -0.04
C LYS A 99 -7.60 -14.11 -0.10
N LEU A 100 -6.84 -13.27 0.61
CA LEU A 100 -7.02 -11.82 0.62
C LEU A 100 -6.66 -11.19 -0.73
N GLU A 101 -5.57 -11.62 -1.36
CA GLU A 101 -5.18 -11.14 -2.70
C GLU A 101 -6.23 -11.52 -3.75
N ARG A 102 -6.71 -12.76 -3.72
CA ARG A 102 -7.81 -13.20 -4.59
C ARG A 102 -9.08 -12.39 -4.34
N TRP A 103 -9.46 -12.19 -3.07
CA TRP A 103 -10.61 -11.38 -2.71
C TRP A 103 -10.48 -9.94 -3.22
N LEU A 104 -9.28 -9.34 -3.17
CA LEU A 104 -9.01 -8.02 -3.74
C LEU A 104 -9.28 -8.01 -5.24
N SER A 105 -8.66 -8.91 -6.00
CA SER A 105 -8.83 -8.96 -7.46
C SER A 105 -10.29 -9.19 -7.86
N GLU A 106 -11.01 -10.06 -7.15
CA GLU A 106 -12.43 -10.29 -7.40
C GLU A 106 -13.31 -9.09 -7.05
N SER A 107 -12.97 -8.36 -5.98
CA SER A 107 -13.68 -7.15 -5.56
C SER A 107 -13.46 -6.00 -6.55
N GLU A 108 -12.24 -5.86 -7.09
CA GLU A 108 -11.90 -4.88 -8.12
C GLU A 108 -12.68 -5.11 -9.41
N ARG A 109 -12.74 -6.38 -9.84
CA ARG A 109 -13.52 -6.77 -11.02
C ARG A 109 -15.01 -6.53 -10.82
N SER A 110 -15.53 -6.84 -9.63
CA SER A 110 -16.95 -6.63 -9.29
C SER A 110 -17.31 -5.15 -9.26
N LEU A 111 -16.42 -4.31 -8.71
CA LEU A 111 -16.60 -2.85 -8.68
C LEU A 111 -16.54 -2.24 -10.08
N SER A 112 -15.58 -2.65 -10.90
CA SER A 112 -15.47 -2.20 -12.29
C SER A 112 -16.70 -2.59 -13.11
N SER A 113 -17.22 -3.82 -12.92
CA SER A 113 -18.43 -4.27 -13.61
C SER A 113 -19.69 -3.50 -13.19
N HIS A 114 -19.76 -3.05 -11.94
CA HIS A 114 -20.91 -2.28 -11.45
C HIS A 114 -20.89 -0.82 -11.95
N ASP A 115 -19.69 -0.22 -12.03
CA ASP A 115 -19.50 1.15 -12.54
C ASP A 115 -19.92 1.29 -14.00
N LEU A 116 -19.69 0.25 -14.81
CA LEU A 116 -20.10 0.20 -16.21
C LEU A 116 -21.61 -0.03 -16.40
N SER A 117 -22.30 -0.59 -15.39
CA SER A 117 -23.73 -0.86 -15.47
C SER A 117 -24.59 0.40 -15.24
N GLY A 118 -24.06 1.44 -14.60
CA GLY A 118 -24.79 2.68 -14.32
C GLY A 118 -24.81 3.71 -15.46
N LYS A 119 -24.12 3.46 -16.58
CA LYS A 119 -23.95 4.43 -17.68
C LYS A 119 -24.87 4.24 -18.89
N ASN A 120 -25.65 3.17 -18.95
CA ASN A 120 -26.42 2.79 -20.15
C ASN A 120 -27.93 3.06 -20.06
N GLY A 121 -28.31 4.19 -19.45
CA GLY A 121 -29.74 4.49 -19.22
C GLY A 121 -30.08 5.98 -19.33
N ARG A 122 -29.72 6.64 -20.43
CA ARG A 122 -30.34 7.91 -20.82
C ARG A 122 -30.29 8.06 -22.35
N SER A 123 -31.40 7.69 -22.99
CA SER A 123 -31.78 8.16 -24.33
C SER A 123 -32.99 9.07 -24.17
#